data_AF-A0A0N4ZGS2-F1
#
_entry.id   AF-A0A0N4ZGS2-F1
#
_cell.length_a   1.000
_cell.length_b   1.000
_cell.length_c   1.000
_cell.angle_alpha   90.00
_cell.angle_beta   90.00
_cell.angle_gamma   90.00
#
_symmetry.space_group_name_H-M   'P 1'
#
loop_
_entity.id
_entity.type
_entity.pdbx_description
1 polymer ?
#
loop_
_entity_poly.entity_id
_entity_poly.type
_entity_poly.pdbx_seq_one_letter_code
_entity_poly.pdbx_strand_id
1 'polypeptide(L)'
;MKFKLKNGSYNDIIIDVTKNLTTIQLIDKCSINDTCIRYFLGLALGMIPQVNRGERDIYVHVNYSNINSTDVPRFNNLSSLLFKEEQYDFDYGSFFNINPYYFSNNTEKTYTSRNSSLYDRMLGQKIDYSFGDRRTLCNYYNIKTVPKLTCQNGGFYNPNTSECICPDGYITNDCSKLQEMKNCGNHTHNATEEKGYIFACGNKTCYYEITSLNNKSIEIEFLSVNTKNVTPCVPHHGLELRYGVDKGTTGLSLCGLYNETISLASFSSKVFIGYNGGPNDYFLMSYKINNTNEQNEIQNTNRIRITKYDDEIKDINFDCQALFEAGLLSNSNSQ
;
A
#
# COMPACT_ATOMS: atom_id res chain seq x y z
N MET A 1 -0.63 15.39 26.55
CA MET A 1 0.69 14.76 26.36
C MET A 1 1.72 15.88 26.29
N LYS A 2 2.80 15.82 27.07
CA LYS A 2 3.91 16.79 26.98
C LYS A 2 5.08 16.13 26.26
N PHE A 3 5.70 16.85 25.33
CA PHE A 3 6.90 16.38 24.64
C PHE A 3 8.12 17.18 25.09
N LYS A 4 9.25 16.49 25.28
CA LYS A 4 10.56 17.09 25.52
C LYS A 4 11.54 16.58 24.47
N LEU A 5 12.12 17.48 23.70
CA LEU A 5 13.22 17.16 22.80
C LEU A 5 14.54 17.30 23.57
N LYS A 6 15.47 16.37 23.33
CA LYS A 6 16.80 16.37 23.97
C LYS A 6 17.85 15.80 23.02
N ASN A 7 19.06 16.37 22.99
CA ASN A 7 20.18 15.73 22.31
C ASN A 7 20.79 14.62 23.17
N GLY A 8 21.19 13.52 22.53
CA GLY A 8 21.83 12.38 23.21
C GLY A 8 22.84 11.65 22.33
N SER A 9 23.48 10.62 22.90
CA SER A 9 24.44 9.76 22.20
C SER A 9 23.78 8.65 21.36
N TYR A 10 22.47 8.44 21.53
CA TYR A 10 21.65 7.50 20.77
C TYR A 10 20.22 8.04 20.65
N ASN A 11 19.51 7.59 19.62
CA ASN A 11 18.10 7.93 19.43
C ASN A 11 17.21 7.04 20.30
N ASP A 12 16.24 7.63 21.01
CA ASP A 12 15.34 6.89 21.90
C ASP A 12 14.04 7.64 22.20
N ILE A 13 13.01 6.88 22.58
CA ILE A 13 11.72 7.39 23.06
C ILE A 13 11.51 6.91 24.50
N ILE A 14 11.51 7.87 25.44
CA ILE A 14 11.36 7.59 26.87
C ILE A 14 10.01 8.12 27.33
N ILE A 15 9.14 7.22 27.79
CA ILE A 15 7.79 7.55 28.26
C ILE A 15 7.76 7.51 29.79
N ASP A 16 7.60 8.68 30.42
CA ASP A 16 7.34 8.82 31.86
C ASP A 16 5.83 9.00 32.07
N VAL A 17 5.15 7.87 32.33
CA VAL A 17 3.70 7.82 32.54
C VAL A 17 3.28 8.64 33.76
N THR A 18 4.10 8.67 34.81
CA THR A 18 3.79 9.39 36.06
C THR A 18 3.76 10.89 35.87
N LYS A 19 4.59 11.42 34.97
CA LYS A 19 4.67 12.85 34.64
C LYS A 19 3.90 13.23 33.37
N ASN A 20 3.27 12.27 32.70
CA ASN A 20 2.63 12.45 31.39
C ASN A 20 3.59 13.15 30.39
N LEU A 21 4.85 12.68 30.36
CA LEU A 21 5.95 13.27 29.60
C LEU A 21 6.59 12.22 28.69
N THR A 22 6.65 12.52 27.40
CA THR A 22 7.42 11.75 26.42
C THR A 22 8.66 12.53 26.05
N THR A 23 9.84 11.95 26.29
CA THR A 23 11.13 12.52 25.87
C THR A 23 11.56 11.86 24.57
N ILE A 24 11.80 12.69 23.55
CA ILE A 24 12.38 12.27 22.28
C ILE A 24 13.85 12.66 22.34
N GLN A 25 14.72 11.67 22.51
CA GLN A 25 16.16 11.87 22.50
C GLN A 25 16.70 11.57 21.11
N LEU A 26 17.39 12.51 20.48
CA LEU A 26 17.98 12.33 19.15
C LEU A 26 19.49 12.63 19.17
N ILE A 27 20.25 11.90 18.35
CA ILE A 27 21.63 12.26 18.03
C ILE A 27 21.66 13.45 17.08
N ASP A 28 22.76 14.21 17.06
CA ASP A 28 22.89 15.41 16.23
C ASP A 28 22.54 15.15 14.76
N LYS A 29 23.04 14.04 14.18
CA LYS A 29 22.74 13.63 12.80
C LYS A 29 21.24 13.44 12.55
N CYS A 30 20.51 12.87 13.52
CA CYS A 30 19.06 12.66 13.40
C CYS A 30 18.30 13.97 13.61
N SER A 31 18.76 14.83 14.53
CA SER A 31 18.10 16.09 14.88
C SER A 31 18.04 17.14 13.76
N ILE A 32 18.82 16.95 12.69
CA ILE A 32 18.82 17.79 11.49
C ILE A 32 18.25 17.07 10.26
N ASN A 33 17.79 15.81 10.41
CA ASN A 33 17.27 15.01 9.32
C ASN A 33 15.74 14.87 9.45
N ASP A 34 15.00 15.50 8.54
CA ASP A 34 13.52 15.54 8.56
C ASP A 34 12.89 14.14 8.69
N THR A 35 13.31 13.19 7.86
CA THR A 35 12.84 11.79 7.92
C THR A 35 13.05 11.16 9.30
N CYS A 36 14.22 11.35 9.90
CA CYS A 36 14.54 10.80 11.21
C CYS A 36 13.68 11.44 12.30
N ILE A 37 13.54 12.77 12.28
CA ILE A 37 12.67 13.51 13.21
C ILE A 37 11.23 13.02 13.11
N ARG A 38 10.68 12.92 11.89
CA ARG A 38 9.31 12.42 11.65
C ARG A 38 9.14 11.01 12.20
N TYR A 39 10.08 10.10 11.91
CA TYR A 39 10.03 8.73 12.42
C TYR A 39 9.93 8.68 13.94
N PHE A 40 10.84 9.36 14.65
CA PHE A 40 10.82 9.38 16.12
C PHE A 40 9.63 10.15 16.70
N LEU A 41 9.13 11.18 16.02
CA LEU A 41 7.89 11.86 16.41
C LEU A 41 6.69 10.92 16.30
N GLY A 42 6.59 10.15 15.23
CA GLY A 42 5.53 9.14 15.07
C GLY A 42 5.61 8.04 16.14
N LEU A 43 6.81 7.56 16.46
CA LEU A 43 7.01 6.62 17.59
C LEU A 43 6.58 7.24 18.93
N ALA A 44 6.89 8.52 19.16
CA ALA A 44 6.48 9.25 20.35
C ALA A 44 4.95 9.41 20.46
N LEU A 45 4.27 9.43 19.32
CA LEU A 45 2.80 9.42 19.19
C LEU A 45 2.22 7.99 19.24
N GLY A 46 3.03 6.97 19.52
CA GLY A 46 2.58 5.60 19.72
C GLY A 46 2.53 4.75 18.45
N MET A 47 2.94 5.27 17.29
CA MET A 47 3.19 4.40 16.13
C MET A 47 4.27 3.40 16.50
N ILE A 48 4.15 2.19 15.99
CA ILE A 48 5.17 1.15 16.11
C ILE A 48 5.53 0.68 14.71
N PRO A 49 6.73 0.14 14.49
CA PRO A 49 7.03 -0.48 13.21
C PRO A 49 6.03 -1.60 12.92
N GLN A 50 5.59 -1.74 11.67
CA GLN A 50 4.55 -2.72 11.33
C GLN A 50 5.00 -4.15 11.67
N VAL A 51 6.29 -4.46 11.50
CA VAL A 51 6.91 -5.74 11.92
C VAL A 51 6.98 -5.93 13.44
N ASN A 52 6.55 -4.97 14.25
CA ASN A 52 6.39 -5.12 15.69
C ASN A 52 4.91 -5.25 16.10
N ARG A 53 3.95 -5.21 15.18
CA ARG A 53 2.52 -5.42 15.50
C ARG A 53 2.26 -6.86 15.96
N GLY A 54 1.27 -7.05 16.83
CA GLY A 54 1.00 -8.35 17.48
C GLY A 54 0.58 -9.45 16.49
N GLU A 55 -0.12 -9.06 15.43
CA GLU A 55 -0.67 -9.87 14.36
C GLU A 55 0.22 -9.96 13.12
N ARG A 56 1.43 -9.36 13.16
CA ARG A 56 2.34 -9.29 12.01
C ARG A 56 2.60 -10.66 11.36
N ASP A 57 2.57 -11.73 12.15
CA ASP A 57 3.00 -13.06 11.71
C ASP A 57 2.02 -13.67 10.71
N ILE A 58 0.86 -13.03 10.49
CA ILE A 58 -0.07 -13.31 9.38
C ILE A 58 0.50 -12.77 8.05
N TYR A 59 1.20 -11.64 8.10
CA TYR A 59 1.63 -10.88 6.92
C TYR A 59 3.11 -11.09 6.60
N VAL A 60 3.97 -11.14 7.62
CA VAL A 60 5.43 -11.22 7.47
C VAL A 60 6.02 -12.39 8.26
N HIS A 61 7.21 -12.81 7.83
CA HIS A 61 8.04 -13.80 8.49
C HIS A 61 9.35 -13.13 8.90
N VAL A 62 9.69 -13.19 10.19
CA VAL A 62 10.96 -12.69 10.73
C VAL A 62 12.01 -13.80 10.68
N ASN A 63 13.10 -13.56 9.95
CA ASN A 63 14.21 -14.48 9.76
C ASN A 63 15.25 -14.30 10.87
N TYR A 64 14.99 -14.84 12.06
CA TYR A 64 15.86 -14.65 13.24
C TYR A 64 17.32 -15.08 13.03
N SER A 65 17.59 -16.05 12.14
CA SER A 65 18.95 -16.46 11.77
C SER A 65 19.78 -15.35 11.13
N ASN A 66 19.11 -14.40 10.46
CA ASN A 66 19.74 -13.28 9.76
C ASN A 66 19.94 -12.07 10.69
N ILE A 67 19.49 -12.11 11.94
CA ILE A 67 19.53 -10.97 12.86
C ILE A 67 20.74 -11.10 13.79
N ASN A 68 21.41 -9.98 14.07
CA ASN A 68 22.41 -9.94 15.15
C ASN A 68 21.79 -10.40 16.48
N SER A 69 22.44 -11.31 17.20
CA SER A 69 21.88 -11.92 18.42
C SER A 69 21.49 -10.88 19.48
N THR A 70 22.23 -9.78 19.59
CA THR A 70 21.96 -8.66 20.49
C THR A 70 20.74 -7.81 20.08
N ASP A 71 20.31 -7.87 18.83
CA ASP A 71 19.24 -7.06 18.27
C ASP A 71 17.92 -7.82 18.08
N VAL A 72 17.89 -9.14 18.33
CA VAL A 72 16.65 -9.96 18.33
C VAL A 72 15.51 -9.30 19.12
N PRO A 73 15.73 -8.73 20.33
CA PRO A 73 14.66 -8.09 21.10
C PRO A 73 13.97 -6.92 20.38
N ARG A 74 14.61 -6.31 19.38
CA ARG A 74 14.04 -5.19 18.60
C ARG A 74 12.93 -5.63 17.64
N PHE A 75 12.84 -6.94 17.38
CA PHE A 75 11.77 -7.56 16.61
C PHE A 75 10.71 -8.20 17.51
N ASN A 76 10.69 -7.91 18.82
CA ASN A 76 9.63 -8.38 19.69
C ASN A 76 8.29 -7.71 19.34
N ASN A 77 7.18 -8.43 19.53
CA ASN A 77 5.85 -7.84 19.41
C ASN A 77 5.69 -6.71 20.44
N LEU A 78 5.12 -5.60 19.99
CA LEU A 78 4.78 -4.43 20.77
C LEU A 78 3.26 -4.27 20.77
N SER A 79 2.71 -3.81 21.89
CA SER A 79 1.31 -3.38 21.97
C SER A 79 1.25 -1.87 21.87
N SER A 80 0.38 -1.36 20.99
CA SER A 80 0.06 0.05 20.93
C SER A 80 -1.46 0.21 20.86
N LEU A 81 -1.97 1.20 21.59
CA LEU A 81 -3.40 1.51 21.61
C LEU A 81 -3.92 1.94 20.23
N LEU A 82 -3.05 2.44 19.35
CA LEU A 82 -3.41 2.79 17.97
C LEU A 82 -3.80 1.58 17.11
N PHE A 83 -3.40 0.37 17.49
CA PHE A 83 -3.62 -0.85 16.73
C PHE A 83 -4.46 -1.91 17.48
N LYS A 84 -5.01 -1.59 18.67
CA LYS A 84 -5.69 -2.58 19.53
C LYS A 84 -7.04 -3.09 19.02
N GLU A 85 -7.69 -2.38 18.09
CA GLU A 85 -9.04 -2.72 17.64
C GLU A 85 -9.07 -3.40 16.26
N GLU A 86 -7.91 -3.83 15.72
CA GLU A 86 -7.78 -4.48 14.40
C GLU A 86 -8.46 -3.71 13.24
N GLN A 87 -8.74 -2.42 13.42
CA GLN A 87 -9.46 -1.59 12.43
C GLN A 87 -8.66 -1.34 11.15
N TYR A 88 -7.36 -1.64 11.16
CA TYR A 88 -6.45 -1.32 10.06
C TYR A 88 -5.62 -2.55 9.69
N ASP A 89 -5.68 -2.89 8.40
CA ASP A 89 -4.82 -3.92 7.81
C ASP A 89 -3.33 -3.59 8.00
N PHE A 90 -2.48 -4.61 7.87
CA PHE A 90 -1.04 -4.41 7.82
C PHE A 90 -0.64 -3.64 6.56
N ASP A 91 0.07 -2.53 6.73
CA ASP A 91 0.44 -1.65 5.63
C ASP A 91 1.92 -1.84 5.24
N TYR A 92 2.18 -2.57 4.15
CA TYR A 92 3.54 -2.76 3.60
C TYR A 92 4.18 -1.45 3.11
N GLY A 93 3.38 -0.45 2.77
CA GLY A 93 3.82 0.89 2.36
C GLY A 93 3.94 1.88 3.51
N SER A 94 3.68 1.48 4.76
CA SER A 94 3.80 2.36 5.93
C SER A 94 5.22 2.93 6.05
N PHE A 95 5.29 4.22 6.40
CA PHE A 95 6.53 4.92 6.73
C PHE A 95 7.21 4.29 7.95
N PHE A 96 6.46 3.59 8.80
CA PHE A 96 6.99 2.95 10.00
C PHE A 96 7.54 1.54 9.73
N ASN A 97 7.41 0.99 8.52
CA ASN A 97 8.17 -0.20 8.17
C ASN A 97 9.68 0.10 8.30
N ILE A 98 10.38 -0.73 9.06
CA ILE A 98 11.84 -0.70 9.08
C ILE A 98 12.38 -1.19 7.73
N ASN A 99 13.66 -0.95 7.47
CA ASN A 99 14.29 -1.52 6.28
C ASN A 99 14.40 -3.05 6.47
N PRO A 100 14.08 -3.89 5.47
CA PRO A 100 14.16 -5.36 5.62
C PRO A 100 15.57 -5.89 5.89
N TYR A 101 16.63 -5.11 5.70
CA TYR A 101 18.02 -5.48 6.01
C TYR A 101 18.49 -4.94 7.38
N TYR A 102 17.62 -4.31 8.15
CA TYR A 102 17.95 -3.70 9.43
C TYR A 102 18.43 -4.74 10.45
N PHE A 103 19.62 -4.52 11.04
CA PHE A 103 20.33 -5.46 11.93
C PHE A 103 20.64 -6.83 11.33
N SER A 104 20.75 -6.91 10.01
CA SER A 104 21.23 -8.11 9.33
C SER A 104 22.67 -8.44 9.70
N ASN A 105 22.94 -9.71 10.01
CA ASN A 105 24.28 -10.23 10.33
C ASN A 105 25.01 -10.81 9.09
N ASN A 106 24.29 -10.99 7.98
CA ASN A 106 24.74 -11.72 6.79
C ASN A 106 24.31 -11.04 5.48
N THR A 107 23.89 -9.78 5.54
CA THR A 107 23.36 -8.99 4.41
C THR A 107 22.05 -9.51 3.80
N GLU A 108 21.45 -10.54 4.39
CA GLU A 108 20.14 -11.05 4.01
C GLU A 108 19.01 -10.30 4.72
N LYS A 109 17.79 -10.40 4.16
CA LYS A 109 16.60 -9.80 4.76
C LYS A 109 16.30 -10.43 6.12
N THR A 110 16.12 -9.59 7.14
CA THR A 110 15.71 -9.95 8.49
C THR A 110 14.21 -10.24 8.60
N TYR A 111 13.40 -9.79 7.65
CA TYR A 111 12.01 -10.22 7.49
C TYR A 111 11.52 -10.05 6.05
N THR A 112 10.53 -10.87 5.68
CA THR A 112 9.91 -10.92 4.34
C THR A 112 8.40 -11.08 4.44
N SER A 113 7.66 -10.73 3.40
CA SER A 113 6.23 -11.06 3.29
C SER A 113 6.02 -12.57 3.22
N ARG A 114 4.90 -13.03 3.81
CA ARG A 114 4.41 -14.41 3.68
C ARG A 114 3.58 -14.64 2.43
N ASN A 115 3.00 -13.58 1.86
CA ASN A 115 2.13 -13.70 0.70
C ASN A 115 2.95 -13.73 -0.59
N SER A 116 3.83 -12.76 -0.80
CA SER A 116 4.62 -12.66 -2.02
C SER A 116 5.84 -11.75 -1.86
N SER A 117 6.93 -12.11 -2.53
CA SER A 117 8.14 -11.28 -2.61
C SER A 117 7.91 -9.92 -3.29
N LEU A 118 6.79 -9.75 -4.00
CA LEU A 118 6.39 -8.45 -4.54
C LEU A 118 6.20 -7.41 -3.42
N TYR A 119 5.62 -7.82 -2.29
CA TYR A 119 5.47 -6.96 -1.12
C TYR A 119 6.80 -6.60 -0.45
N ASP A 120 7.83 -7.46 -0.55
CA ASP A 120 9.14 -7.13 -0.01
C ASP A 120 9.74 -5.88 -0.65
N ARG A 121 9.40 -5.62 -1.92
CA ARG A 121 9.89 -4.45 -2.64
C ARG A 121 9.29 -3.15 -2.11
N MET A 122 8.16 -3.20 -1.41
CA MET A 122 7.51 -2.01 -0.85
C MET A 122 8.07 -1.60 0.52
N LEU A 123 8.71 -2.54 1.22
CA LEU A 123 9.16 -2.35 2.59
C LEU A 123 10.26 -1.30 2.71
N GLY A 124 10.22 -0.55 3.81
CA GLY A 124 11.28 0.37 4.20
C GLY A 124 11.23 1.75 3.55
N GLN A 125 10.14 2.11 2.85
CA GLN A 125 9.95 3.45 2.30
C GLN A 125 10.03 4.53 3.40
N LYS A 126 10.60 5.69 3.04
CA LYS A 126 10.80 6.84 3.93
C LYS A 126 10.48 8.18 3.24
N ILE A 127 9.58 8.14 2.25
CA ILE A 127 9.18 9.30 1.45
C ILE A 127 8.21 10.16 2.27
N ASP A 128 7.10 9.58 2.71
CA ASP A 128 6.14 10.24 3.61
C ASP A 128 5.28 9.20 4.34
N TYR A 129 4.48 9.66 5.30
CA TYR A 129 3.46 8.83 5.97
C TYR A 129 2.45 8.31 4.95
N SER A 130 2.17 7.01 5.00
CA SER A 130 1.13 6.43 4.16
C SER A 130 -0.24 7.02 4.52
N PHE A 131 -1.22 6.83 3.65
CA PHE A 131 -2.60 7.18 4.00
C PHE A 131 -3.06 6.44 5.27
N GLY A 132 -2.71 5.15 5.37
CA GLY A 132 -2.94 4.32 6.55
C GLY A 132 -2.31 4.91 7.81
N ASP A 133 -1.04 5.34 7.76
CA ASP A 133 -0.35 5.95 8.91
C ASP A 133 -1.08 7.21 9.42
N ARG A 134 -1.44 8.12 8.49
CA ARG A 134 -2.18 9.35 8.82
C ARG A 134 -3.54 9.03 9.41
N ARG A 135 -4.27 8.09 8.79
CA ARG A 135 -5.58 7.66 9.26
C ARG A 135 -5.52 7.07 10.66
N THR A 136 -4.57 6.18 10.93
CA THR A 136 -4.38 5.56 12.26
C THR A 136 -4.16 6.64 13.33
N LEU A 137 -3.25 7.58 13.09
CA LEU A 137 -3.01 8.71 14.00
C LEU A 137 -4.26 9.58 14.18
N CYS A 138 -4.88 10.01 13.09
CA CYS A 138 -6.03 10.90 13.14
C CYS A 138 -7.23 10.26 13.84
N ASN A 139 -7.58 9.01 13.53
CA ASN A 139 -8.69 8.33 14.17
C ASN A 139 -8.46 8.16 15.67
N TYR A 140 -7.23 7.82 16.09
CA TYR A 140 -6.90 7.67 17.50
C TYR A 140 -6.88 9.00 18.27
N TYR A 141 -6.38 10.08 17.68
CA TYR A 141 -6.32 11.37 18.39
C TYR A 141 -7.60 12.21 18.27
N ASN A 142 -8.46 11.93 17.28
CA ASN A 142 -9.75 12.60 17.09
C ASN A 142 -10.93 11.93 17.82
N ILE A 143 -10.70 10.97 18.73
CA ILE A 143 -11.74 10.18 19.43
C ILE A 143 -12.84 11.03 20.09
N LYS A 144 -12.55 12.29 20.44
CA LYS A 144 -13.54 13.19 21.08
C LYS A 144 -14.56 13.80 20.12
N THR A 145 -14.36 13.68 18.81
CA THR A 145 -15.28 14.24 17.83
C THR A 145 -16.13 13.13 17.24
N VAL A 146 -17.45 13.22 17.45
CA VAL A 146 -18.41 12.32 16.82
C VAL A 146 -18.45 12.62 15.31
N PRO A 147 -18.15 11.65 14.44
CA PRO A 147 -18.27 11.85 13.00
C PRO A 147 -19.70 12.18 12.61
N LYS A 148 -19.88 13.19 11.77
CA LYS A 148 -21.18 13.57 11.20
C LYS A 148 -21.42 12.97 9.81
N LEU A 149 -20.42 12.28 9.28
CA LEU A 149 -20.36 11.73 7.94
C LEU A 149 -19.60 10.41 7.98
N THR A 150 -20.12 9.40 7.27
CA THR A 150 -19.44 8.11 7.10
C THR A 150 -18.51 8.19 5.89
N CYS A 151 -17.22 7.99 6.11
CA CYS A 151 -16.23 8.00 5.04
C CYS A 151 -16.16 6.64 4.36
N GLN A 152 -16.36 6.63 3.04
CA GLN A 152 -16.28 5.45 2.19
C GLN A 152 -14.84 5.14 1.80
N ASN A 153 -14.65 3.95 1.22
CA ASN A 153 -13.38 3.52 0.63
C ASN A 153 -12.17 3.70 1.57
N GLY A 154 -12.35 3.51 2.88
CA GLY A 154 -11.26 3.63 3.87
C GLY A 154 -10.83 5.06 4.19
N GLY A 155 -11.55 6.09 3.75
CA GLY A 155 -11.35 7.47 4.18
C GLY A 155 -11.60 7.68 5.67
N PHE A 156 -11.22 8.85 6.19
CA PHE A 156 -11.43 9.19 7.60
C PHE A 156 -11.89 10.63 7.83
N TYR A 157 -12.65 10.83 8.89
CA TYR A 157 -13.34 12.09 9.15
C TYR A 157 -12.37 13.19 9.59
N ASN A 158 -12.48 14.36 8.97
CA ASN A 158 -11.76 15.57 9.37
C ASN A 158 -12.69 16.48 10.20
N PRO A 159 -12.44 16.62 11.51
CA PRO A 159 -13.29 17.43 12.38
C PRO A 159 -13.21 18.93 12.08
N ASN A 160 -12.17 19.40 11.40
CA ASN A 160 -12.00 20.83 11.08
C ASN A 160 -12.86 21.27 9.90
N THR A 161 -13.03 20.41 8.89
CA THR A 161 -13.83 20.71 7.69
C THR A 161 -15.21 20.07 7.72
N SER A 162 -15.44 19.10 8.62
CA SER A 162 -16.64 18.25 8.62
C SER A 162 -16.82 17.42 7.34
N GLU A 163 -15.72 17.14 6.65
CA GLU A 163 -15.65 16.30 5.45
C GLU A 163 -14.65 15.16 5.69
N CYS A 164 -14.65 14.17 4.82
CA CYS A 164 -13.68 13.07 4.85
C CYS A 164 -12.37 13.47 4.15
N ILE A 165 -11.25 13.02 4.71
CA ILE A 165 -9.98 12.93 4.01
C ILE A 165 -9.99 11.60 3.26
N CYS A 166 -9.79 11.67 1.94
CA CYS A 166 -9.94 10.53 1.05
C CYS A 166 -8.59 9.90 0.66
N PRO A 167 -8.53 8.57 0.54
CA PRO A 167 -7.37 7.92 -0.05
C PRO A 167 -7.20 8.37 -1.49
N ASP A 168 -5.97 8.34 -1.98
CA ASP A 168 -5.66 8.73 -3.35
C ASP A 168 -6.53 7.95 -4.35
N GLY A 169 -7.09 8.68 -5.32
CA GLY A 169 -8.02 8.16 -6.31
C GLY A 169 -9.50 8.29 -5.96
N TYR A 170 -9.86 8.64 -4.72
CA TYR A 170 -11.23 8.92 -4.30
C TYR A 170 -11.43 10.40 -3.94
N ILE A 171 -12.58 10.93 -4.30
CA ILE A 171 -13.00 12.33 -4.08
C ILE A 171 -14.40 12.36 -3.47
N THR A 172 -14.99 13.56 -3.36
CA THR A 172 -16.24 13.92 -2.63
C THR A 172 -16.07 13.96 -1.12
N ASN A 173 -16.99 14.67 -0.48
CA ASN A 173 -16.98 14.89 0.96
C ASN A 173 -16.98 13.58 1.76
N ASP A 174 -17.48 12.49 1.18
CA ASP A 174 -17.57 11.16 1.80
C ASP A 174 -16.64 10.11 1.16
N CYS A 175 -15.77 10.49 0.23
CA CYS A 175 -14.86 9.60 -0.48
C CYS A 175 -15.53 8.50 -1.32
N SER A 176 -16.80 8.69 -1.72
CA SER A 176 -17.57 7.67 -2.43
C SER A 176 -17.27 7.60 -3.93
N LYS A 177 -16.86 8.72 -4.55
CA LYS A 177 -16.66 8.80 -5.99
C LYS A 177 -15.19 8.59 -6.38
N LEU A 178 -14.96 7.75 -7.40
CA LEU A 178 -13.67 7.63 -8.07
C LEU A 178 -13.31 8.91 -8.82
N GLN A 179 -12.07 9.37 -8.70
CA GLN A 179 -11.57 10.51 -9.46
C GLN A 179 -11.35 10.13 -10.93
N GLU A 180 -12.03 10.83 -11.82
CA GLU A 180 -11.86 10.69 -13.27
C GLU A 180 -10.62 11.44 -13.74
N MET A 181 -9.73 10.73 -14.43
CA MET A 181 -8.48 11.24 -14.98
C MET A 181 -8.56 11.37 -16.50
N LYS A 182 -7.93 12.40 -17.05
CA LYS A 182 -7.93 12.63 -18.51
C LYS A 182 -7.09 11.56 -19.22
N ASN A 183 -7.49 11.16 -20.43
CA ASN A 183 -6.75 10.23 -21.30
C ASN A 183 -6.53 8.82 -20.72
N CYS A 184 -7.46 8.34 -19.89
CA CYS A 184 -7.40 7.02 -19.24
C CYS A 184 -8.46 6.03 -19.74
N GLY A 185 -9.28 6.40 -20.73
CA GLY A 185 -10.38 5.56 -21.21
C GLY A 185 -11.52 5.46 -20.19
N ASN A 186 -12.19 4.30 -20.14
CA ASN A 186 -13.21 4.02 -19.15
C ASN A 186 -12.56 3.79 -17.77
N HIS A 187 -13.14 4.36 -16.72
CA HIS A 187 -12.60 4.29 -15.36
C HIS A 187 -13.32 3.25 -14.50
N THR A 188 -14.61 3.00 -14.79
CA THR A 188 -15.45 2.12 -13.97
C THR A 188 -15.82 0.88 -14.76
N HIS A 189 -15.55 -0.28 -14.17
CA HIS A 189 -15.67 -1.58 -14.81
C HIS A 189 -16.53 -2.52 -13.97
N ASN A 190 -17.33 -3.34 -14.64
CA ASN A 190 -18.06 -4.42 -13.99
C ASN A 190 -17.42 -5.76 -14.34
N ALA A 191 -17.04 -6.53 -13.33
CA ALA A 191 -16.57 -7.89 -13.50
C ALA A 191 -17.75 -8.81 -13.84
N THR A 192 -17.60 -9.59 -14.91
CA THR A 192 -18.51 -10.65 -15.36
C THR A 192 -17.78 -11.99 -15.40
N GLU A 193 -18.42 -13.07 -15.84
CA GLU A 193 -17.74 -14.35 -16.05
C GLU A 193 -16.75 -14.29 -17.23
N GLU A 194 -17.03 -13.45 -18.23
CA GLU A 194 -16.11 -13.15 -19.32
C GLU A 194 -14.96 -12.25 -18.87
N LYS A 195 -13.76 -12.48 -19.44
CA LYS A 195 -12.57 -11.66 -19.17
C LYS A 195 -12.75 -10.26 -19.73
N GLY A 196 -12.68 -9.26 -18.86
CA GLY A 196 -12.44 -7.87 -19.22
C GLY A 196 -10.95 -7.54 -19.20
N TYR A 197 -10.56 -6.46 -19.87
CA TYR A 197 -9.17 -5.99 -19.93
C TYR A 197 -9.08 -4.50 -19.59
N ILE A 198 -8.01 -4.12 -18.90
CA ILE A 198 -7.65 -2.72 -18.64
C ILE A 198 -6.20 -2.53 -19.08
N PHE A 199 -5.98 -1.48 -19.85
CA PHE A 199 -4.67 -1.09 -20.34
C PHE A 199 -4.48 0.42 -20.15
N ALA A 200 -3.32 0.82 -19.66
CA ALA A 200 -2.88 2.21 -19.71
C ALA A 200 -1.38 2.28 -19.92
N CYS A 201 -0.94 3.36 -20.56
CA CYS A 201 0.46 3.59 -20.78
C CYS A 201 0.84 5.05 -21.03
N GLY A 202 2.13 5.33 -20.96
CA GLY A 202 2.73 6.64 -21.14
C GLY A 202 2.69 7.50 -19.87
N ASN A 203 3.17 8.73 -20.01
CA ASN A 203 3.33 9.67 -18.90
C ASN A 203 1.97 10.24 -18.42
N LYS A 204 1.27 9.49 -17.58
CA LYS A 204 -0.04 9.87 -17.04
C LYS A 204 -0.37 9.17 -15.73
N THR A 205 -1.29 9.78 -14.99
CA THR A 205 -1.93 9.15 -13.84
C THR A 205 -3.34 8.73 -14.20
N CYS A 206 -3.68 7.46 -13.95
CA CYS A 206 -5.01 6.91 -14.19
C CYS A 206 -5.52 6.17 -12.95
N TYR A 207 -6.82 6.28 -12.69
CA TYR A 207 -7.50 5.56 -11.63
C TYR A 207 -8.64 4.74 -12.22
N TYR A 208 -8.72 3.47 -11.83
CA TYR A 208 -9.77 2.57 -12.28
C TYR A 208 -10.43 1.90 -11.07
N GLU A 209 -11.71 1.59 -11.20
CA GLU A 209 -12.46 0.78 -10.24
C GLU A 209 -13.14 -0.38 -10.95
N ILE A 210 -12.97 -1.58 -10.41
CA ILE A 210 -13.68 -2.77 -10.85
C ILE A 210 -14.63 -3.18 -9.74
N THR A 211 -15.91 -3.34 -10.06
CA THR A 211 -16.94 -3.84 -9.15
C THR A 211 -17.55 -5.15 -9.64
N SER A 212 -17.92 -6.03 -8.73
CA SER A 212 -18.66 -7.25 -9.02
C SER A 212 -20.04 -7.24 -8.34
N LEU A 213 -21.01 -7.88 -8.98
CA LEU A 213 -22.33 -8.08 -8.39
C LEU A 213 -22.31 -9.22 -7.35
N ASN A 214 -23.28 -9.19 -6.44
CA ASN A 214 -23.50 -10.23 -5.42
C ASN A 214 -22.29 -10.48 -4.49
N ASN A 215 -21.46 -9.45 -4.26
CA ASN A 215 -20.29 -9.51 -3.39
C ASN A 215 -19.25 -10.60 -3.76
N LYS A 216 -19.21 -11.02 -5.03
CA LYS A 216 -18.24 -12.03 -5.48
C LYS A 216 -16.82 -11.48 -5.51
N SER A 217 -15.83 -12.30 -5.19
CA SER A 217 -14.41 -11.97 -5.40
C SER A 217 -14.12 -11.78 -6.90
N ILE A 218 -13.08 -11.01 -7.22
CA ILE A 218 -12.62 -10.69 -8.57
C ILE A 218 -11.26 -11.35 -8.77
N GLU A 219 -11.14 -12.19 -9.79
CA GLU A 219 -9.87 -12.74 -10.26
C GLU A 219 -9.18 -11.69 -11.14
N ILE A 220 -7.89 -11.45 -10.85
CA ILE A 220 -7.09 -10.40 -11.49
C ILE A 220 -5.79 -11.03 -11.98
N GLU A 221 -5.43 -10.72 -13.22
CA GLU A 221 -4.15 -11.14 -13.82
C GLU A 221 -3.46 -9.92 -14.43
N PHE A 222 -2.29 -9.54 -13.91
CA PHE A 222 -1.41 -8.61 -14.61
C PHE A 222 -0.60 -9.40 -15.64
N LEU A 223 -0.86 -9.13 -16.92
CA LEU A 223 -0.25 -9.83 -18.05
C LEU A 223 1.10 -9.20 -18.44
N SER A 224 1.22 -7.88 -18.28
CA SER A 224 2.49 -7.19 -18.42
C SER A 224 2.46 -5.89 -17.64
N VAL A 225 3.56 -5.57 -16.94
CA VAL A 225 3.75 -4.31 -16.25
C VAL A 225 5.14 -3.80 -16.54
N ASN A 226 5.25 -2.56 -16.99
CA ASN A 226 6.51 -1.83 -17.07
C ASN A 226 6.32 -0.47 -16.42
N THR A 227 6.95 -0.27 -15.27
CA THR A 227 6.92 1.01 -14.55
C THR A 227 8.33 1.37 -14.09
N LYS A 228 8.51 2.55 -13.51
CA LYS A 228 9.81 2.96 -12.93
C LYS A 228 10.40 1.88 -12.04
N ASN A 229 11.59 1.38 -12.38
CA ASN A 229 12.28 0.38 -11.58
C ASN A 229 12.93 1.01 -10.35
N VAL A 230 12.23 0.99 -9.21
CA VAL A 230 12.69 1.57 -7.95
C VAL A 230 12.35 0.66 -6.76
N THR A 231 13.19 0.72 -5.73
CA THR A 231 12.98 0.08 -4.43
C THR A 231 13.43 1.07 -3.34
N PRO A 232 12.61 1.36 -2.32
CA PRO A 232 11.26 0.85 -2.09
C PRO A 232 10.25 1.27 -3.17
N CYS A 233 9.38 0.34 -3.56
CA CYS A 233 8.30 0.56 -4.50
C CYS A 233 7.10 1.18 -3.79
N VAL A 234 6.68 2.35 -4.25
CA VAL A 234 5.53 3.08 -3.70
C VAL A 234 4.51 3.39 -4.81
N PRO A 235 3.22 3.59 -4.49
CA PRO A 235 2.18 3.83 -5.49
C PRO A 235 2.49 4.94 -6.51
N HIS A 236 3.11 6.03 -6.06
CA HIS A 236 3.48 7.18 -6.92
C HIS A 236 4.59 6.88 -7.95
N HIS A 237 5.15 5.66 -7.96
CA HIS A 237 6.19 5.24 -8.90
C HIS A 237 5.78 4.06 -9.78
N GLY A 238 4.54 3.57 -9.68
CA GLY A 238 4.14 2.43 -10.48
C GLY A 238 2.64 2.16 -10.47
N LEU A 239 2.31 0.88 -10.48
CA LEU A 239 0.95 0.38 -10.51
C LEU A 239 0.54 -0.10 -9.12
N GLU A 240 -0.46 0.54 -8.52
CA GLU A 240 -1.03 0.16 -7.23
C GLU A 240 -2.34 -0.60 -7.43
N LEU A 241 -2.49 -1.73 -6.72
CA LEU A 241 -3.72 -2.47 -6.63
C LEU A 241 -4.22 -2.53 -5.18
N ARG A 242 -5.38 -1.93 -4.89
CA ARG A 242 -6.07 -2.09 -3.61
C ARG A 242 -7.23 -3.07 -3.78
N TYR A 243 -6.95 -4.33 -3.47
CA TYR A 243 -7.86 -5.46 -3.60
C TYR A 243 -8.36 -6.03 -2.26
N GLY A 244 -7.88 -5.46 -1.14
CA GLY A 244 -8.40 -5.68 0.21
C GLY A 244 -9.79 -5.06 0.42
N VAL A 245 -10.44 -5.37 1.54
CA VAL A 245 -11.72 -4.73 1.91
C VAL A 245 -11.50 -3.23 2.14
N ASP A 246 -10.45 -2.90 2.88
CA ASP A 246 -10.06 -1.53 3.19
C ASP A 246 -9.24 -0.89 2.04
N LYS A 247 -9.77 0.20 1.46
CA LYS A 247 -9.13 0.95 0.39
C LYS A 247 -8.25 2.13 0.88
N GLY A 248 -8.11 2.31 2.19
CA GLY A 248 -7.20 3.27 2.80
C GLY A 248 -5.83 2.71 3.18
N THR A 249 -5.65 1.39 3.13
CA THR A 249 -4.33 0.76 3.29
C THR A 249 -3.60 0.77 1.94
N THR A 250 -2.27 0.94 1.95
CA THR A 250 -1.46 0.91 0.72
C THR A 250 -1.65 -0.41 -0.01
N GLY A 251 -2.01 -0.33 -1.29
CA GLY A 251 -2.18 -1.49 -2.16
C GLY A 251 -0.86 -2.11 -2.60
N LEU A 252 -0.93 -3.31 -3.19
CA LEU A 252 0.23 -3.94 -3.83
C LEU A 252 0.77 -3.00 -4.91
N SER A 253 2.02 -2.54 -4.75
CA SER A 253 2.67 -1.65 -5.70
C SER A 253 3.66 -2.43 -6.57
N LEU A 254 3.53 -2.30 -7.89
CA LEU A 254 4.38 -2.95 -8.87
C LEU A 254 5.25 -1.90 -9.57
N CYS A 255 6.56 -1.97 -9.31
CA CYS A 255 7.60 -1.07 -9.85
C CYS A 255 8.60 -1.87 -10.70
N GLY A 256 8.90 -1.45 -11.92
CA GLY A 256 9.83 -2.15 -12.81
C GLY A 256 9.13 -3.03 -13.84
N LEU A 257 9.91 -3.91 -14.47
CA LEU A 257 9.44 -4.78 -15.55
C LEU A 257 9.01 -6.14 -15.01
N TYR A 258 7.75 -6.49 -15.27
CA TYR A 258 7.14 -7.78 -14.98
C TYR A 258 6.59 -8.34 -16.28
N ASN A 259 7.30 -9.34 -16.77
CA ASN A 259 6.89 -10.12 -17.93
C ASN A 259 6.04 -11.33 -17.48
N GLU A 260 6.35 -11.95 -16.34
CA GLU A 260 5.54 -13.07 -15.83
C GLU A 260 4.12 -12.63 -15.43
N THR A 261 3.14 -13.51 -15.62
CA THR A 261 1.75 -13.23 -15.22
C THR A 261 1.66 -13.25 -13.70
N ILE A 262 1.15 -12.15 -13.13
CA ILE A 262 0.88 -12.03 -11.70
C ILE A 262 -0.63 -12.19 -11.49
N SER A 263 -1.05 -13.30 -10.90
CA SER A 263 -2.45 -13.64 -10.66
C SER A 263 -2.81 -13.62 -9.19
N LEU A 264 -3.96 -13.05 -8.86
CA LEU A 264 -4.51 -13.02 -7.50
C LEU A 264 -6.04 -12.91 -7.50
N ALA A 265 -6.66 -13.26 -6.36
CA ALA A 265 -8.08 -13.03 -6.11
C ALA A 265 -8.26 -11.86 -5.13
N SER A 266 -9.25 -11.01 -5.37
CA SER A 266 -9.57 -9.91 -4.46
C SER A 266 -10.26 -10.41 -3.19
N PHE A 267 -10.02 -9.74 -2.06
CA PHE A 267 -10.74 -9.97 -0.81
C PHE A 267 -12.07 -9.19 -0.74
N SER A 268 -12.38 -8.42 -1.78
CA SER A 268 -13.51 -7.51 -1.85
C SER A 268 -14.15 -7.57 -3.23
N SER A 269 -15.45 -7.30 -3.32
CA SER A 269 -16.18 -7.11 -4.58
C SER A 269 -15.89 -5.78 -5.29
N LYS A 270 -15.01 -4.96 -4.71
CA LYS A 270 -14.54 -3.71 -5.27
C LYS A 270 -13.02 -3.68 -5.25
N VAL A 271 -12.41 -3.32 -6.36
CA VAL A 271 -10.97 -3.25 -6.55
C VAL A 271 -10.62 -1.90 -7.13
N PHE A 272 -9.61 -1.24 -6.56
CA PHE A 272 -9.07 0.01 -7.08
C PHE A 272 -7.70 -0.25 -7.74
N ILE A 273 -7.47 0.39 -8.88
CA ILE A 273 -6.20 0.36 -9.60
C ILE A 273 -5.74 1.81 -9.80
N GLY A 274 -4.52 2.11 -9.35
CA GLY A 274 -3.85 3.38 -9.58
C GLY A 274 -2.62 3.20 -10.42
N TYR A 275 -2.54 3.86 -11.57
CA TYR A 275 -1.38 3.83 -12.46
C TYR A 275 -0.71 5.20 -12.46
N ASN A 276 0.57 5.27 -12.13
CA ASN A 276 1.40 6.46 -12.24
C ASN A 276 2.57 6.16 -13.17
N GLY A 277 2.37 6.37 -14.46
CA GLY A 277 3.34 6.04 -15.51
C GLY A 277 4.25 7.20 -15.89
N GLY A 278 5.50 6.88 -16.24
CA GLY A 278 6.39 7.70 -17.05
C GLY A 278 6.25 7.46 -18.57
N PRO A 279 7.08 8.11 -19.41
CA PRO A 279 6.92 8.08 -20.87
C PRO A 279 6.88 6.69 -21.54
N ASN A 280 7.62 5.72 -21.00
CA ASN A 280 7.73 4.36 -21.56
C ASN A 280 7.02 3.32 -20.69
N ASP A 281 6.30 3.76 -19.66
CA ASP A 281 5.65 2.87 -18.72
C ASP A 281 4.32 2.40 -19.31
N TYR A 282 3.86 1.21 -18.90
CA TYR A 282 2.57 0.65 -19.30
C TYR A 282 2.14 -0.46 -18.35
N PHE A 283 0.87 -0.84 -18.39
CA PHE A 283 0.39 -2.10 -17.86
C PHE A 283 -0.77 -2.64 -18.69
N LEU A 284 -0.84 -3.96 -18.80
CA LEU A 284 -2.02 -4.70 -19.27
C LEU A 284 -2.46 -5.66 -18.18
N MET A 285 -3.75 -5.62 -17.85
CA MET A 285 -4.36 -6.59 -16.96
C MET A 285 -5.66 -7.14 -17.52
N SER A 286 -6.02 -8.33 -17.05
CA SER A 286 -7.35 -8.89 -17.23
C SER A 286 -8.05 -9.09 -15.88
N TYR A 287 -9.37 -9.13 -15.90
CA TYR A 287 -10.19 -9.37 -14.72
C TYR A 287 -11.48 -10.12 -15.08
N LYS A 288 -11.99 -10.91 -14.13
CA LYS A 288 -13.31 -11.57 -14.21
C LYS A 288 -13.81 -11.90 -12.81
N ILE A 289 -15.07 -12.31 -12.69
CA ILE A 289 -15.62 -12.84 -11.45
C ILE A 289 -14.87 -14.13 -11.07
N ASN A 290 -14.48 -14.24 -9.81
CA ASN A 290 -13.98 -15.48 -9.24
C ASN A 290 -15.17 -16.39 -8.88
N ASN A 291 -15.33 -17.48 -9.63
CA ASN A 291 -16.42 -18.45 -9.47
C ASN A 291 -16.04 -19.64 -8.55
N THR A 292 -14.93 -19.56 -7.83
CA THR A 292 -14.49 -20.66 -6.95
C THR A 292 -15.41 -20.76 -5.72
N ASN A 293 -16.28 -21.77 -5.71
CA ASN A 293 -17.17 -22.11 -4.59
C ASN A 293 -16.41 -22.87 -3.50
N GLU A 294 -15.51 -22.22 -2.75
CA GLU A 294 -14.90 -22.88 -1.58
C GLU A 294 -14.84 -21.96 -0.36
N GLN A 295 -15.81 -22.16 0.54
CA GLN A 295 -15.82 -21.61 1.90
C GLN A 295 -14.76 -22.25 2.83
N ASN A 296 -13.77 -23.01 2.34
CA ASN A 296 -12.84 -23.77 3.19
C ASN A 296 -11.33 -23.66 2.91
N GLU A 297 -10.85 -22.77 2.03
CA GLU A 297 -9.39 -22.55 1.87
C GLU A 297 -8.97 -21.06 1.87
N ILE A 298 -9.46 -20.27 2.83
CA ILE A 298 -9.14 -18.82 2.89
C ILE A 298 -7.63 -18.54 3.13
N GLN A 299 -6.85 -19.53 3.60
CA GLN A 299 -5.41 -19.34 3.86
C GLN A 299 -4.46 -19.81 2.75
N ASN A 300 -4.88 -20.68 1.82
CA ASN A 300 -4.01 -21.21 0.75
C ASN A 300 -4.34 -20.68 -0.66
N THR A 301 -5.58 -20.25 -0.91
CA THR A 301 -6.02 -19.79 -2.24
C THR A 301 -5.70 -18.33 -2.54
N ASN A 302 -5.38 -17.52 -1.53
CA ASN A 302 -5.16 -16.07 -1.65
C ASN A 302 -3.69 -15.65 -1.83
N ARG A 303 -2.80 -16.61 -2.12
CA ARG A 303 -1.41 -16.30 -2.44
C ARG A 303 -1.33 -15.73 -3.84
N ILE A 304 -0.60 -14.61 -3.98
CA ILE A 304 -0.25 -14.08 -5.29
C ILE A 304 0.60 -15.13 -6.00
N ARG A 305 0.15 -15.57 -7.18
CA ARG A 305 0.85 -16.54 -8.01
C ARG A 305 1.58 -15.80 -9.11
N ILE A 306 2.82 -16.20 -9.35
CA ILE A 306 3.61 -15.72 -10.46
C ILE A 306 3.87 -16.92 -11.35
N THR A 307 3.30 -16.92 -12.55
CA THR A 307 3.47 -18.01 -13.52
C THR A 307 4.28 -17.51 -14.69
N LYS A 308 5.24 -18.34 -15.10
CA LYS A 308 6.05 -18.06 -16.29
C LYS A 308 5.14 -17.95 -17.52
N TYR A 309 5.54 -17.02 -18.38
CA TYR A 309 4.92 -16.61 -19.63
C TYR A 309 4.29 -17.76 -20.44
N ASP A 310 3.12 -17.51 -21.01
CA ASP A 310 2.54 -18.33 -22.08
C ASP A 310 3.10 -17.85 -23.43
N ASP A 311 3.62 -18.75 -24.27
CA ASP A 311 4.44 -18.40 -25.45
C ASP A 311 3.70 -17.53 -26.49
N GLU A 312 2.37 -17.42 -26.44
CA GLU A 312 1.55 -16.64 -27.37
C GLU A 312 1.63 -15.10 -27.19
N ILE A 313 2.09 -14.59 -26.03
CA ILE A 313 2.14 -13.13 -25.75
C ILE A 313 3.57 -12.56 -25.92
N LYS A 314 4.54 -13.38 -26.35
CA LYS A 314 5.97 -12.99 -26.45
C LYS A 314 6.25 -11.78 -27.35
N ASP A 315 5.35 -11.49 -28.29
CA ASP A 315 5.57 -10.53 -29.38
C ASP A 315 4.72 -9.26 -29.29
N ILE A 316 3.98 -9.04 -28.19
CA ILE A 316 3.26 -7.77 -28.03
C ILE A 316 4.25 -6.69 -27.56
N ASN A 317 4.91 -6.06 -28.53
CA ASN A 317 5.53 -4.77 -28.28
C ASN A 317 4.39 -3.77 -28.00
N PHE A 318 4.15 -3.46 -26.72
CA PHE A 318 3.20 -2.43 -26.30
C PHE A 318 3.76 -1.05 -26.64
N ASP A 319 3.80 -0.75 -27.94
CA ASP A 319 4.02 0.60 -28.41
C ASP A 319 2.77 1.41 -28.10
N CYS A 320 2.89 2.24 -27.06
CA CYS A 320 1.86 3.20 -26.68
C CYS A 320 1.37 4.01 -27.86
N GLN A 321 2.30 4.50 -28.68
CA GLN A 321 2.00 5.33 -29.83
C GLN A 321 1.09 4.57 -30.80
N ALA A 322 1.44 3.33 -31.13
CA ALA A 322 0.65 2.47 -32.02
C ALA A 322 -0.74 2.14 -31.43
N LEU A 323 -0.87 1.94 -30.12
CA LEU A 323 -2.16 1.65 -29.47
C LEU A 323 -3.07 2.88 -29.38
N PHE A 324 -2.49 4.07 -29.20
CA PHE A 324 -3.21 5.34 -29.32
C PHE A 324 -3.67 5.58 -30.77
N GLU A 325 -2.81 5.33 -31.75
CA GLU A 325 -3.12 5.48 -33.18
C GLU A 325 -4.19 4.48 -33.65
N ALA A 326 -4.22 3.28 -33.09
CA ALA A 326 -5.25 2.27 -33.34
C ALA A 326 -6.63 2.61 -32.72
N GLY A 327 -6.76 3.70 -31.96
CA GLY A 327 -8.01 4.10 -31.30
C GLY A 327 -8.43 3.20 -30.13
N LEU A 328 -7.54 2.33 -29.67
CA LEU A 328 -7.75 1.44 -28.52
C LEU A 328 -7.54 2.17 -27.18
N LEU A 329 -6.95 3.36 -27.23
CA LEU A 329 -6.87 4.31 -26.12
C LEU A 329 -7.50 5.64 -26.56
N SER A 330 -8.27 6.27 -25.68
CA SER A 330 -8.88 7.57 -26.01
C SER A 330 -7.83 8.67 -26.08
N ASN A 331 -7.69 9.27 -27.27
CA ASN A 331 -7.04 10.56 -27.48
C ASN A 331 -8.06 11.67 -27.19
N SER A 332 -7.81 12.54 -26.21
CA SER A 332 -8.35 13.90 -26.26
C SER A 332 -7.23 14.94 -26.21
N ASN A 333 -6.32 14.85 -27.18
CA ASN A 333 -5.70 16.05 -27.72
C ASN A 333 -6.67 16.66 -28.75
N SER A 334 -7.69 17.36 -28.27
CA SER A 334 -8.42 18.33 -29.08
C SER A 334 -9.05 19.41 -28.20
N GLN A 335 -8.41 20.59 -28.28
CA GLN A 335 -8.77 21.93 -27.82
C GLN A 335 -8.41 22.33 -26.39
#